data_AF-A0A958E4A0-F1
#
_entry.id   AF-A0A958E4A0-F1
#
_cell.length_a   1.000
_cell.length_b   1.000
_cell.length_c   1.000
_cell.angle_alpha   90.00
_cell.angle_beta   90.00
_cell.angle_gamma   90.00
#
_symmetry.space_group_name_H-M   'P 1'
#
loop_
_entity.id
_entity.type
_entity.pdbx_description
1 polymer ?
#
loop_
_entity_poly.entity_id
_entity_poly.type
_entity_poly.pdbx_seq_one_letter_code
_entity_poly.pdbx_strand_id
1 'polypeptide(L)'
;MQDTKPFETEQNVSFLKRPRRFTLAQAQNFVSILDGITFMAMELVTPLMEELKNPLGTQDKQVVTQKVQKIVSMWSEQVLYFGGITRGLWMVDFDCGDGFYTWVYGEKSISSYRTYHQDFSDRTPIS
;
A
#
# COMPACT_ATOMS: atom_id res chain seq x y z
N MET A 1 -29.46 20.14 43.96
CA MET A 1 -29.57 18.68 43.80
C MET A 1 -29.96 18.46 42.34
N GLN A 2 -28.95 18.46 41.46
CA GLN A 2 -28.40 17.27 40.80
C GLN A 2 -29.46 16.53 39.97
N ASP A 3 -29.29 16.60 38.64
CA ASP A 3 -29.33 15.42 37.78
C ASP A 3 -28.67 15.78 36.44
N THR A 4 -27.34 15.78 36.45
CA THR A 4 -26.50 15.80 35.26
C THR A 4 -26.54 14.41 34.65
N LYS A 5 -27.13 14.28 33.46
CA LYS A 5 -27.07 13.05 32.66
C LYS A 5 -25.60 12.68 32.40
N PRO A 6 -25.21 11.41 32.55
CA PRO A 6 -23.86 10.97 32.19
C PRO A 6 -23.67 11.06 30.68
N PHE A 7 -22.57 11.70 30.27
CA PHE A 7 -22.02 11.60 28.92
C PHE A 7 -21.49 10.17 28.78
N GLU A 8 -22.22 9.32 28.07
CA GLU A 8 -21.73 8.01 27.67
C GLU A 8 -20.68 8.20 26.58
N THR A 9 -19.41 8.20 26.99
CA THR A 9 -18.28 8.12 26.07
C THR A 9 -18.20 6.68 25.57
N GLU A 10 -18.76 6.40 24.40
CA GLU A 10 -18.48 5.15 23.68
C GLU A 10 -16.98 5.08 23.37
N GLN A 11 -16.24 4.39 24.24
CA GLN A 11 -14.86 4.00 24.06
C GLN A 11 -14.77 2.93 22.98
N ASN A 12 -14.92 3.32 21.71
CA ASN A 12 -14.55 2.46 20.59
C ASN A 12 -13.08 2.71 20.23
N VAL A 13 -12.19 2.41 21.18
CA VAL A 13 -10.73 2.45 20.96
C VAL A 13 -10.30 1.10 20.40
N SER A 14 -10.78 0.79 19.21
CA SER A 14 -10.33 -0.39 18.48
C SER A 14 -9.33 0.04 17.39
N PHE A 15 -8.09 -0.46 17.51
CA PHE A 15 -7.08 -0.59 16.45
C PHE A 15 -6.12 0.57 16.11
N LEU A 16 -5.68 1.41 17.05
CA LEU A 16 -4.34 2.02 16.91
C LEU A 16 -3.25 0.96 17.13
N LYS A 17 -3.17 -0.06 16.24
CA LYS A 17 -1.94 -0.82 16.05
C LYS A 17 -0.91 0.23 15.68
N ARG A 18 -0.02 0.58 16.61
CA ARG A 18 1.09 1.48 16.29
C ARG A 18 1.76 0.91 15.04
N PRO A 19 1.96 1.72 13.97
CA PRO A 19 2.61 1.24 12.77
C PRO A 19 3.92 0.60 13.19
N ARG A 20 4.16 -0.61 12.70
CA ARG A 20 5.38 -1.33 13.01
C ARG A 20 6.52 -0.46 12.50
N ARG A 21 7.44 -0.07 13.38
CA ARG A 21 8.65 0.66 12.97
C ARG A 21 9.66 -0.33 12.42
N PHE A 22 10.04 -0.13 11.17
CA PHE A 22 11.00 -0.98 10.48
C PHE A 22 12.39 -0.34 10.53
N THR A 23 13.41 -1.17 10.76
CA THR A 23 14.77 -0.85 10.30
C THR A 23 14.88 -1.13 8.80
N LEU A 24 15.86 -0.53 8.12
CA LEU A 24 16.10 -0.82 6.70
C LEU A 24 16.28 -2.32 6.44
N ALA A 25 17.05 -3.01 7.28
CA ALA A 25 17.25 -4.45 7.18
C ALA A 25 15.94 -5.25 7.32
N GLN A 26 15.06 -4.83 8.24
CA GLN A 26 13.74 -5.47 8.37
C GLN A 26 12.89 -5.24 7.13
N ALA A 27 12.83 -4.01 6.61
CA ALA A 27 12.10 -3.67 5.41
C ALA A 27 12.63 -4.44 4.18
N GLN A 28 13.95 -4.57 4.06
CA GLN A 28 14.63 -5.29 2.98
C GLN A 28 14.24 -6.77 2.93
N ASN A 29 13.98 -7.40 4.07
CA ASN A 29 13.52 -8.81 4.12
C ASN A 29 12.14 -9.01 3.46
N PHE A 30 11.34 -7.95 3.33
CA PHE A 30 10.03 -8.04 2.68
C PHE A 30 10.10 -7.87 1.16
N VAL A 31 11.22 -7.40 0.60
CA VAL A 31 11.33 -7.10 -0.84
C VAL A 31 11.00 -8.32 -1.71
N SER A 32 11.53 -9.50 -1.38
CA SER A 32 11.22 -10.72 -2.16
C SER A 32 9.74 -11.12 -2.08
N ILE A 33 9.07 -10.84 -0.95
CA ILE A 33 7.65 -11.12 -0.77
C ILE A 33 6.83 -10.11 -1.57
N LEU A 34 7.17 -8.82 -1.47
CA LEU A 34 6.53 -7.75 -2.20
C LEU A 34 6.64 -7.95 -3.72
N ASP A 35 7.82 -8.35 -4.22
CA ASP A 35 8.05 -8.67 -5.63
C ASP A 35 7.09 -9.77 -6.10
N GLY A 36 6.99 -10.87 -5.34
CA GLY A 36 6.10 -11.98 -5.67
C GLY A 36 4.61 -11.62 -5.68
N ILE A 37 4.11 -10.96 -4.63
CA ILE A 37 2.68 -10.58 -4.56
C ILE A 37 2.33 -9.52 -5.61
N THR A 38 3.27 -8.62 -5.91
CA THR A 38 3.05 -7.55 -6.89
C THR A 38 3.12 -8.10 -8.31
N PHE A 39 4.04 -9.04 -8.58
CA PHE A 39 4.10 -9.77 -9.84
C PHE A 39 2.77 -10.49 -10.12
N MET A 40 2.24 -11.25 -9.15
CA MET A 40 0.95 -11.93 -9.33
C MET A 40 -0.20 -10.95 -9.59
N ALA A 41 -0.25 -9.83 -8.87
CA ALA A 41 -1.28 -8.81 -9.09
C ALA A 41 -1.15 -8.17 -10.48
N MET A 42 0.08 -7.89 -10.93
CA MET A 42 0.37 -7.35 -12.26
C MET A 42 -0.04 -8.30 -13.38
N GLU A 43 0.27 -9.60 -13.26
CA GLU A 43 -0.11 -10.62 -14.25
C GLU A 43 -1.64 -10.72 -14.39
N LEU A 44 -2.39 -10.53 -13.30
CA LEU A 44 -3.86 -10.54 -13.32
C LEU A 44 -4.46 -9.23 -13.86
N VAL A 45 -3.86 -8.08 -13.56
CA VAL A 45 -4.36 -6.76 -13.98
C VAL A 45 -4.06 -6.46 -15.44
N THR A 46 -2.91 -6.89 -15.95
CA THR A 46 -2.43 -6.59 -17.31
C THR A 46 -3.45 -6.92 -18.40
N PRO A 47 -3.99 -8.15 -18.52
CA PRO A 47 -4.96 -8.47 -19.57
C PRO A 47 -6.29 -7.72 -19.40
N LEU A 48 -6.68 -7.38 -18.17
CA LEU A 48 -7.88 -6.58 -17.91
C LEU A 48 -7.69 -5.13 -18.34
N MET A 49 -6.49 -4.58 -18.14
CA MET A 49 -6.14 -3.24 -18.62
C MET A 49 -6.07 -3.17 -20.14
N GLU A 50 -5.61 -4.23 -20.79
CA GLU A 50 -5.66 -4.37 -22.25
C GLU A 50 -7.11 -4.41 -22.75
N GLU A 51 -7.97 -5.20 -22.10
CA GLU A 51 -9.40 -5.25 -22.43
C GLU A 51 -10.08 -3.88 -22.23
N LEU A 52 -9.73 -3.13 -21.18
CA LEU A 52 -10.25 -1.77 -20.98
C LEU A 52 -9.84 -0.81 -22.10
N LYS A 53 -8.60 -0.93 -22.60
CA LYS A 53 -8.08 -0.11 -23.71
C LYS A 53 -8.64 -0.51 -25.08
N ASN A 54 -9.10 -1.75 -25.24
CA ASN A 54 -9.61 -2.26 -26.51
C ASN A 54 -10.97 -1.62 -26.88
N PRO A 55 -11.06 -0.76 -27.92
CA PRO A 55 -12.33 -0.13 -28.31
C PRO A 55 -13.33 -1.13 -28.92
N LEU A 56 -12.84 -2.30 -29.36
CA LEU A 56 -13.65 -3.41 -29.88
C LEU A 56 -13.91 -4.50 -28.83
N GLY A 57 -13.56 -4.22 -27.56
CA GLY A 57 -13.78 -5.15 -26.45
C GLY A 57 -15.26 -5.51 -26.33
N THR A 58 -15.53 -6.78 -26.06
CA THR A 58 -16.88 -7.31 -25.93
C THR A 58 -17.37 -7.31 -24.48
N GLN A 59 -16.45 -7.10 -23.53
CA GLN A 59 -16.78 -7.05 -22.11
C GLN A 59 -17.27 -5.66 -21.70
N ASP A 60 -18.22 -5.65 -20.77
CA ASP A 60 -18.64 -4.42 -20.10
C ASP A 60 -17.44 -3.81 -19.34
N LYS A 61 -17.06 -2.59 -19.74
CA LYS A 61 -15.93 -1.85 -19.15
C LYS A 61 -16.09 -1.63 -17.65
N GLN A 62 -17.31 -1.49 -17.14
CA GLN A 62 -17.56 -1.34 -15.71
C GLN A 62 -17.24 -2.64 -14.97
N VAL A 63 -17.61 -3.79 -15.53
CA VAL A 63 -17.29 -5.11 -14.96
C VAL A 63 -15.78 -5.36 -14.96
N VAL A 64 -15.08 -5.01 -16.04
CA VAL A 64 -13.62 -5.15 -16.12
C VAL A 64 -12.93 -4.24 -15.10
N THR A 65 -13.41 -2.99 -14.95
CA THR A 65 -12.90 -2.04 -13.96
C THR A 65 -13.05 -2.57 -12.54
N GLN A 66 -14.20 -3.16 -12.20
CA GLN A 66 -14.42 -3.77 -10.88
C GLN A 66 -13.46 -4.94 -10.60
N LYS A 67 -13.13 -5.75 -11.62
CA LYS A 67 -12.13 -6.82 -11.48
C LYS A 67 -10.75 -6.27 -11.19
N VAL A 68 -10.32 -5.22 -11.91
CA VAL A 68 -9.03 -4.53 -11.67
C VAL A 68 -8.99 -3.99 -10.24
N GLN A 69 -10.03 -3.26 -9.82
CA GLN A 69 -10.13 -2.71 -8.47
C GLN A 69 -10.02 -3.81 -7.41
N LYS A 70 -10.72 -4.92 -7.59
CA LYS A 70 -10.67 -6.06 -6.66
C LYS A 70 -9.24 -6.61 -6.51
N ILE A 71 -8.51 -6.78 -7.60
CA ILE A 71 -7.13 -7.30 -7.57
C ILE A 71 -6.20 -6.30 -6.85
N VAL A 72 -6.31 -5.01 -7.19
CA VAL A 72 -5.50 -3.95 -6.55
C VAL A 72 -5.80 -3.85 -5.06
N SER A 73 -7.07 -3.97 -4.65
CA SER A 73 -7.47 -3.99 -3.24
C SER A 73 -6.88 -5.19 -2.51
N MET A 74 -6.96 -6.40 -3.09
CA MET A 74 -6.36 -7.60 -2.49
C MET A 74 -4.84 -7.47 -2.33
N TRP A 75 -4.14 -6.90 -3.32
CA TRP A 75 -2.72 -6.61 -3.19
C TRP A 75 -2.43 -5.61 -2.06
N SER A 76 -3.20 -4.53 -1.96
CA SER A 76 -3.05 -3.52 -0.91
C SER A 76 -3.27 -4.11 0.49
N GLU A 77 -4.27 -4.97 0.65
CA GLU A 77 -4.54 -5.69 1.90
C GLU A 77 -3.36 -6.59 2.31
N GLN A 78 -2.74 -7.29 1.35
CA GLN A 78 -1.54 -8.10 1.62
C GLN A 78 -0.34 -7.24 2.01
N VAL A 79 -0.11 -6.11 1.35
CA VAL A 79 0.93 -5.15 1.71
C VAL A 79 0.74 -4.65 3.15
N LEU A 80 -0.49 -4.24 3.49
CA LEU A 80 -0.86 -3.78 4.83
C LEU A 80 -0.67 -4.89 5.88
N TYR A 81 -0.98 -6.14 5.55
CA TYR A 81 -0.75 -7.28 6.43
C TYR A 81 0.73 -7.45 6.81
N PHE A 82 1.65 -7.20 5.87
CA PHE A 82 3.09 -7.20 6.14
C PHE A 82 3.59 -5.93 6.85
N GLY A 83 2.72 -4.94 7.07
CA GLY A 83 3.03 -3.67 7.71
C GLY A 83 3.58 -2.61 6.75
N GLY A 84 3.54 -2.86 5.44
CA GLY A 84 3.80 -1.84 4.42
C GLY A 84 2.58 -0.94 4.21
N ILE A 85 2.81 0.24 3.63
CA ILE A 85 1.79 1.23 3.32
C ILE A 85 1.78 1.44 1.81
N THR A 86 0.63 1.27 1.16
CA THR A 86 0.52 1.54 -0.27
C THR A 86 0.42 3.04 -0.52
N ARG A 87 1.40 3.61 -1.21
CA ARG A 87 1.42 5.05 -1.59
C ARG A 87 0.95 5.30 -3.03
N GLY A 88 0.98 4.26 -3.85
CA GLY A 88 0.54 4.27 -5.24
C GLY A 88 0.45 2.84 -5.76
N LEU A 89 0.09 2.68 -7.03
CA LEU A 89 0.12 1.36 -7.67
C LEU A 89 1.56 0.82 -7.59
N TRP A 90 1.70 -0.36 -6.98
CA TRP A 90 2.96 -1.10 -6.92
C TRP A 90 4.08 -0.36 -6.20
N MET A 91 3.72 0.57 -5.31
CA MET A 91 4.63 1.34 -4.48
C MET A 91 4.30 1.14 -3.01
N VAL A 92 5.30 0.73 -2.23
CA VAL A 92 5.16 0.38 -0.83
C VAL A 92 6.14 1.18 0.02
N ASP A 93 5.61 1.81 1.06
CA ASP A 93 6.38 2.50 2.08
C ASP A 93 6.42 1.68 3.37
N PHE A 94 7.57 1.66 4.04
CA PHE A 94 7.73 1.12 5.39
C PHE A 94 8.09 2.27 6.34
N ASP A 95 7.27 2.46 7.37
CA ASP A 95 7.50 3.48 8.39
C ASP A 95 8.70 3.09 9.29
N CYS A 96 9.70 3.95 9.40
CA CYS A 96 10.87 3.76 10.26
C CYS A 96 10.88 4.65 11.52
N GLY A 97 9.89 5.52 11.69
CA GLY A 97 9.74 6.41 12.85
C GLY A 97 10.25 7.84 12.66
N ASP A 98 11.01 8.10 11.61
CA ASP A 98 11.52 9.40 11.16
C ASP A 98 11.22 9.70 9.67
N GLY A 99 10.68 8.71 8.96
CA GLY A 99 10.35 8.77 7.54
C GLY A 99 9.84 7.44 7.02
N PHE A 100 10.02 7.22 5.73
CA PHE A 100 9.66 5.99 5.05
C PHE A 100 10.80 5.46 4.20
N TYR A 101 11.00 4.14 4.28
CA TYR A 101 11.71 3.38 3.28
C TYR A 101 10.75 3.01 2.15
N THR A 102 11.02 3.47 0.94
CA THR A 102 10.15 3.23 -0.21
C THR A 102 10.73 2.15 -1.10
N TRP A 103 9.88 1.18 -1.47
CA TRP A 103 10.13 0.21 -2.51
C TRP A 103 9.15 0.43 -3.67
N VAL A 104 9.66 0.32 -4.89
CA VAL A 104 8.85 0.31 -6.11
C VAL A 104 9.04 -1.04 -6.81
N TYR A 105 7.95 -1.60 -7.34
CA TYR A 105 8.01 -2.84 -8.10
C TYR A 105 9.05 -2.80 -9.22
N GLY A 106 9.84 -3.87 -9.32
CA GLY A 106 11.02 -3.97 -10.18
C GLY A 106 12.35 -3.69 -9.48
N GLU A 107 12.35 -2.98 -8.35
CA GLU A 107 13.55 -2.77 -7.55
C GLU A 107 13.93 -4.04 -6.78
N LYS A 108 15.21 -4.44 -6.84
CA LYS A 108 15.73 -5.61 -6.11
C LYS A 108 16.03 -5.32 -4.63
N SER A 109 16.03 -4.06 -4.25
CA SER A 109 16.21 -3.59 -2.88
C SER A 109 15.55 -2.25 -2.68
N ILE A 110 15.26 -1.90 -1.43
CA ILE A 110 14.84 -0.56 -1.04
C ILE A 110 15.99 0.38 -1.32
N SER A 111 15.78 1.37 -2.19
CA SER A 111 16.81 2.33 -2.61
C SER A 111 16.52 3.77 -2.16
N SER A 112 15.31 4.03 -1.67
CA SER A 112 14.83 5.37 -1.38
C SER A 112 14.37 5.50 0.07
N TYR A 113 14.79 6.61 0.68
CA TYR A 113 14.25 7.11 1.93
C TYR A 113 13.59 8.46 1.67
N ARG A 114 12.50 8.74 2.40
CA ARG A 114 11.87 10.05 2.43
C ARG A 114 11.47 10.41 3.86
N THR A 115 11.65 11.66 4.24
CA THR A 115 11.12 12.17 5.52
C THR A 115 9.59 12.30 5.47
N TYR A 116 8.92 12.39 6.62
CA TYR A 116 7.47 12.61 6.68
C TYR A 116 6.99 13.89 5.99
N HIS A 117 7.89 14.89 5.85
CA HIS A 117 7.59 16.20 5.30
C HIS A 117 7.98 16.36 3.82
N GLN A 118 8.56 15.33 3.20
CA GLN A 118 8.89 15.34 1.77
C GLN A 118 7.75 14.82 0.91
N ASP A 119 7.22 15.70 0.06
CA ASP A 119 6.34 15.35 -1.04
C ASP A 119 7.12 14.72 -2.22
N PHE A 120 6.39 14.07 -3.13
CA PHE A 120 6.82 13.15 -4.20
C PHE A 120 8.07 13.50 -5.03
N SER A 121 8.52 14.74 -5.03
CA SER A 121 9.55 15.27 -5.95
C SER A 121 10.99 15.09 -5.46
N ASP A 122 11.20 14.84 -4.17
CA ASP A 122 12.54 14.84 -3.56
C ASP A 122 12.95 13.44 -3.11
N ARG A 123 13.44 12.61 -4.05
CA ARG A 123 14.09 11.34 -3.69
C ARG A 123 15.55 11.60 -3.32
N THR A 124 15.92 11.33 -2.07
CA THR A 124 17.33 11.27 -1.65
C THR A 124 17.82 9.83 -1.74
N PRO A 125 18.91 9.53 -2.47
CA PRO A 125 19.52 8.20 -2.47
C PRO A 125 20.06 7.85 -1.09
N ILE A 126 19.86 6.59 -0.67
CA ILE A 126 20.55 6.05 0.51
C ILE A 126 21.90 5.50 0.04
N SER A 127 23.01 6.07 0.56
CA SER A 127 24.38 5.60 0.33
C SER A 127 24.78 4.48 1.28
#